data_AF-A0A2E0ZGK1-F1
#
_entry.id   AF-A0A2E0ZGK1-F1
#
_cell.length_a   1.000
_cell.length_b   1.000
_cell.length_c   1.000
_cell.angle_alpha   90.00
_cell.angle_beta   90.00
_cell.angle_gamma   90.00
#
_symmetry.space_group_name_H-M   'P 1'
#
loop_
_entity.id
_entity.type
_entity.pdbx_description
1 polymer ?
#
loop_
_entity_poly.entity_id
_entity_poly.type
_entity_poly.pdbx_seq_one_letter_code
_entity_poly.pdbx_strand_id
1 'polypeptide(L)' 'MKTLLRSQDLSCPSCVAKIEKALQGLEGVNDAKVHFNTGRIEIEHDPDTTPADVLVQTVREVGYEAAVAAF' A
#
# COMPACT_ATOMS: atom_id res chain seq x y z
N MET A 1 3.82 3.57 12.61
CA MET A 1 3.78 4.82 11.81
C MET A 1 2.73 4.68 10.71
N LYS A 2 2.05 5.77 10.34
CA LYS A 2 1.09 5.75 9.23
C LYS A 2 1.72 6.35 7.97
N THR A 3 1.72 5.60 6.88
CA THR A 3 2.23 6.01 5.57
C THR A 3 1.09 5.99 4.56
N LEU A 4 1.10 6.98 3.67
CA LEU A 4 0.14 7.10 2.60
C LEU A 4 0.84 6.89 1.26
N LEU A 5 0.32 5.94 0.48
CA LEU A 5 0.70 5.77 -0.91
C LEU A 5 -0.44 6.22 -1.83
N ARG A 6 -0.09 6.64 -3.04
CA ARG A 6 -1.02 6.90 -4.12
C ARG A 6 -0.69 6.04 -5.32
N SER A 7 -1.72 5.45 -5.90
CA SER A 7 -1.65 4.71 -7.16
C SER A 7 -2.69 5.28 -8.13
N GLN A 8 -2.28 5.46 -9.38
CA GLN A 8 -3.12 6.01 -10.46
C GLN A 8 -3.90 4.91 -11.20
N ASP A 9 -3.49 3.65 -11.02
CA ASP A 9 -3.96 2.49 -11.79
C ASP A 9 -5.00 1.63 -11.04
N LEU A 10 -5.52 2.11 -9.92
CA LEU A 10 -6.54 1.41 -9.13
C LEU A 10 -7.93 1.50 -9.79
N SER A 11 -8.12 0.73 -10.86
CA SER A 11 -9.36 0.75 -11.66
C SER A 11 -10.32 -0.41 -11.40
N CYS A 12 -9.97 -1.38 -10.55
CA CYS A 12 -10.82 -2.56 -10.33
C CYS A 12 -10.90 -2.99 -8.85
N PRO A 13 -12.09 -3.32 -8.32
CA PRO A 13 -12.27 -3.75 -6.94
C PRO A 13 -11.47 -5.01 -6.56
N SER A 14 -11.20 -5.89 -7.53
CA SER A 14 -10.41 -7.11 -7.32
C SER A 14 -8.92 -6.82 -7.06
N CYS A 15 -8.43 -5.66 -7.50
CA CYS A 15 -7.04 -5.22 -7.27
C CYS A 15 -6.82 -4.79 -5.83
N VAL A 16 -7.84 -4.18 -5.22
CA VAL A 16 -7.86 -3.64 -3.85
C VAL A 16 -7.52 -4.74 -2.85
N ALA A 17 -8.31 -5.82 -2.86
CA ALA A 17 -8.13 -6.93 -1.94
C ALA A 17 -6.78 -7.65 -2.11
N LYS A 18 -6.20 -7.63 -3.31
CA LYS A 18 -4.88 -8.19 -3.60
C LYS A 18 -3.78 -7.36 -2.95
N ILE A 19 -3.84 -6.04 -3.10
CA ILE A 19 -2.86 -5.11 -2.54
C ILE A 19 -2.94 -5.11 -1.01
N GLU A 20 -4.16 -5.04 -0.44
CA GLU A 20 -4.35 -5.10 1.02
C GLU A 20 -3.77 -6.38 1.60
N LYS A 21 -4.08 -7.54 1.01
CA LYS A 21 -3.51 -8.82 1.47
C LYS A 21 -1.99 -8.88 1.36
N ALA A 22 -1.41 -8.34 0.29
CA ALA A 22 0.04 -8.32 0.13
C ALA A 22 0.72 -7.46 1.21
N LEU A 23 0.18 -6.27 1.47
CA LEU A 23 0.67 -5.35 2.50
C LEU A 23 0.49 -5.91 3.91
N GLN A 24 -0.68 -6.49 4.22
CA GLN A 24 -0.94 -7.14 5.51
C GLN A 24 -0.09 -8.39 5.74
N GLY A 25 0.50 -8.96 4.70
CA GLY A 25 1.43 -10.09 4.81
C GLY A 25 2.86 -9.69 5.19
N LEU A 26 3.18 -8.38 5.16
CA LEU A 26 4.50 -7.88 5.54
C LEU A 26 4.66 -7.85 7.06
N GLU A 27 5.85 -8.21 7.53
CA GLU A 27 6.18 -8.12 8.93
C GLU A 27 6.25 -6.65 9.40
N GLY A 28 5.62 -6.34 10.52
CA GLY A 28 5.52 -4.96 11.02
C GLY A 28 4.38 -4.14 10.41
N VAL A 29 3.57 -4.67 9.48
CA VAL A 29 2.32 -4.01 9.06
C VAL A 29 1.19 -4.40 10.01
N ASN A 30 0.59 -3.41 10.67
CA ASN A 30 -0.56 -3.59 11.55
C ASN A 30 -1.90 -3.48 10.81
N ASP A 31 -2.02 -2.51 9.90
CA ASP A 31 -3.26 -2.26 9.15
C ASP A 31 -2.92 -1.75 7.75
N ALA A 32 -3.70 -2.15 6.75
CA ALA A 32 -3.60 -1.62 5.39
C ALA A 32 -5.01 -1.45 4.82
N LYS A 33 -5.31 -0.26 4.33
CA LYS A 33 -6.60 0.10 3.71
C LYS A 33 -6.38 0.72 2.34
N VAL A 34 -7.02 0.18 1.32
CA VAL A 34 -6.93 0.70 -0.04
C VAL A 34 -8.24 1.38 -0.46
N HIS A 35 -8.14 2.67 -0.77
CA HIS A 35 -9.25 3.51 -1.23
C HIS A 35 -9.19 3.73 -2.75
N PHE A 36 -9.61 2.72 -3.53
CA PHE A 36 -9.58 2.77 -5.00
C PHE A 36 -10.33 3.97 -5.60
N ASN A 37 -11.45 4.40 -4.99
CA ASN A 37 -12.22 5.54 -5.46
C ASN A 37 -11.42 6.86 -5.45
N THR A 38 -10.33 6.92 -4.69
CA THR A 38 -9.45 8.11 -4.59
C THR A 38 -7.99 7.81 -4.96
N GLY A 39 -7.68 6.56 -5.34
CA GLY A 39 -6.33 6.08 -5.57
C GLY A 39 -5.41 6.10 -4.34
N ARG A 40 -5.96 6.25 -3.12
CA ARG A 40 -5.18 6.34 -1.88
C ARG A 40 -5.01 4.97 -1.22
N ILE A 41 -3.86 4.76 -0.60
CA ILE A 41 -3.55 3.55 0.18
C ILE A 41 -3.00 4.02 1.52
N GLU A 42 -3.68 3.65 2.59
CA GLU A 42 -3.29 3.96 3.97
C GLU A 42 -2.67 2.71 4.59
N ILE A 43 -1.43 2.80 5.07
CA ILE A 43 -0.75 1.69 5.72
C ILE A 43 -0.28 2.14 7.10
N GLU A 44 -0.65 1.39 8.13
CA GLU A 44 -0.08 1.47 9.46
C GLU A 44 0.97 0.38 9.62
N HIS A 45 2.23 0.79 9.72
CA HIS A 45 3.37 -0.12 9.75
C HIS A 45 4.50 0.40 10.63
N ASP A 46 5.40 -0.47 11.05
CA ASP A 46 6.62 -0.11 11.75
C ASP A 46 7.73 0.24 10.72
N PRO A 47 8.21 1.51 10.68
CA PRO A 47 9.18 1.94 9.69
C PRO A 47 10.60 1.40 9.93
N ASP A 48 10.92 0.93 11.14
CA ASP A 48 12.18 0.25 11.43
C ASP A 48 12.20 -1.17 10.83
N THR A 49 11.05 -1.83 10.79
CA THR A 49 10.90 -3.18 10.22
C THR A 49 10.60 -3.15 8.72
N THR A 50 9.62 -2.33 8.31
CA THR A 50 9.14 -2.22 6.93
C THR A 50 9.15 -0.75 6.51
N PRO A 51 10.20 -0.24 5.87
CA PRO A 51 10.22 1.14 5.41
C PRO A 51 9.26 1.38 4.25
N ALA A 52 8.91 2.65 3.99
CA ALA A 52 7.95 3.02 2.94
C ALA A 52 8.35 2.53 1.53
N ASP A 53 9.64 2.38 1.26
CA ASP A 53 10.17 1.85 0.00
C ASP A 53 9.75 0.37 -0.22
N VAL A 54 9.75 -0.43 0.84
CA VAL A 54 9.29 -1.84 0.81
C VAL A 54 7.80 -1.92 0.54
N LEU A 55 7.00 -1.00 1.09
CA LEU A 55 5.57 -0.94 0.80
C LEU A 55 5.33 -0.66 -0.68
N VAL A 56 6.04 0.32 -1.25
CA VAL A 56 5.97 0.65 -2.68
C VAL A 56 6.39 -0.55 -3.54
N GLN A 57 7.48 -1.21 -3.18
CA GLN A 57 7.95 -2.40 -3.88
C GLN A 57 6.91 -3.53 -3.85
N THR A 58 6.30 -3.77 -2.69
CA THR A 58 5.27 -4.80 -2.52
C THR A 58 4.08 -4.54 -3.44
N VAL A 59 3.62 -3.29 -3.52
CA VAL A 59 2.53 -2.91 -4.45
C VAL A 59 2.94 -3.15 -5.92
N ARG A 60 4.20 -2.88 -6.25
CA ARG A 60 4.79 -3.13 -7.57
C ARG A 60 4.87 -4.62 -7.92
N GLU A 61 5.20 -5.47 -6.95
CA GLU A 61 5.23 -6.93 -7.12
C GLU A 61 3.84 -7.53 -7.38
N VAL A 62 2.80 -6.89 -6.86
CA VAL A 62 1.39 -7.23 -7.18
C VAL A 62 0.99 -6.75 -8.59
N GLY A 63 1.81 -5.90 -9.23
CA GLY A 63 1.61 -5.40 -10.58
C GLY A 63 1.04 -3.98 -10.67
N TYR A 64 1.11 -3.20 -9.58
CA TYR A 64 0.59 -1.83 -9.53
C TYR A 64 1.70 -0.83 -9.22
N GLU A 65 1.71 0.31 -9.88
CA GLU A 65 2.58 1.42 -9.48
C GLU A 65 1.92 2.23 -8.35
N ALA A 66 2.67 2.44 -7.28
CA ALA A 66 2.30 3.34 -6.21
C ALA A 66 3.51 4.19 -5.81
N ALA A 67 3.24 5.40 -5.35
CA ALA A 67 4.27 6.31 -4.85
C ALA A 67 3.87 6.82 -3.46
N VAL A 68 4.87 7.10 -2.62
CA VAL A 68 4.62 7.75 -1.34
C VAL A 68 4.03 9.13 -1.60
N ALA A 69 2.83 9.36 -1.09
CA ALA A 69 2.21 10.68 -1.15
C ALA A 69 2.66 11.46 0.09
N ALA A 70 3.61 12.37 -0.10
CA ALA A 70 3.84 13.42 0.89
C ALA A 70 2.59 14.30 0.95
N PHE A 71 2.07 14.52 2.15
CA PHE A 71 0.98 15.48 2.39
C PHE A 71 1.38 16.90 1.98
#